data_AF-A0A916TAF3-F1
#
_entry.id   AF-A0A916TAF3-F1
#
_cell.length_a   1.000
_cell.length_b   1.000
_cell.length_c   1.000
_cell.angle_alpha   90.00
_cell.angle_beta   90.00
_cell.angle_gamma   90.00
#
_symmetry.space_group_name_H-M   'P 1'
#
loop_
_entity.id
_entity.type
_entity.pdbx_description
1 polymer ?
#
loop_
_entity_poly.entity_id
_entity_poly.type
_entity_poly.pdbx_seq_one_letter_code
_entity_poly.pdbx_strand_id
1 'polypeptide(L)'
;MSEDKIAPFLGTWILDADESEFEQGEPPRSATLRIEDHFGMARFTMNQVSETGEVTNDSFEAIPDGPEVKLGKSGLVDAMRLVFEGDRKLVSEARRGPLTLMKAERELSEDGTELVVTQTVHLVDVASYTNVSVYRRSN
;
A
#
# COMPACT_ATOMS: atom_id res chain seq x y z
N MET A 1 5.42 -8.23 -25.90
CA MET A 1 4.62 -7.17 -25.22
C MET A 1 4.77 -7.46 -23.74
N SER A 2 5.33 -6.55 -22.96
CA SER A 2 5.37 -6.74 -21.51
C SER A 2 3.92 -6.82 -21.04
N GLU A 3 3.53 -7.94 -20.41
CA GLU A 3 2.21 -8.05 -19.79
C GLU A 3 2.03 -6.88 -18.82
N ASP A 4 0.82 -6.30 -18.82
CA ASP A 4 0.45 -5.24 -17.90
C ASP A 4 0.31 -5.84 -16.49
N LYS A 5 1.45 -5.99 -15.81
CA LYS A 5 1.57 -6.63 -14.49
C LYS A 5 0.75 -5.92 -13.41
N ILE A 6 0.39 -4.65 -13.61
CA ILE A 6 -0.44 -3.92 -12.64
C ILE A 6 -1.93 -4.25 -12.79
N ALA A 7 -2.38 -4.69 -13.98
CA ALA A 7 -3.79 -4.95 -14.26
C ALA A 7 -4.49 -5.83 -13.21
N PRO A 8 -3.90 -6.93 -12.70
CA PRO A 8 -4.51 -7.74 -11.64
C PRO A 8 -4.69 -7.00 -10.32
N PHE A 9 -3.96 -5.92 -10.05
CA PHE A 9 -4.09 -5.14 -8.81
C PHE A 9 -5.11 -4.01 -8.94
N LEU A 10 -5.46 -3.60 -10.16
CA LEU A 10 -6.37 -2.48 -10.38
C LEU A 10 -7.77 -2.79 -9.86
N GLY A 11 -8.40 -1.77 -9.28
CA GLY A 11 -9.76 -1.85 -8.73
C GLY A 11 -9.86 -1.24 -7.34
N THR A 12 -11.03 -1.48 -6.72
CA THR A 12 -11.31 -1.09 -5.35
C THR A 12 -11.28 -2.33 -4.46
N TRP A 13 -10.57 -2.21 -3.35
CA TRP A 13 -10.34 -3.23 -2.36
C TRP A 13 -10.94 -2.76 -1.04
N ILE A 14 -11.74 -3.59 -0.39
CA ILE A 14 -12.44 -3.28 0.86
C ILE A 14 -11.81 -4.12 1.96
N LEU A 15 -11.42 -3.48 3.07
CA LEU A 15 -10.80 -4.15 4.19
C LEU A 15 -11.76 -5.16 4.83
N ASP A 16 -11.23 -6.35 5.09
CA ASP A 16 -11.81 -7.33 6.00
C ASP A 16 -11.10 -7.21 7.35
N ALA A 17 -11.69 -6.44 8.26
CA ALA A 17 -11.08 -6.13 9.55
C ALA A 17 -10.99 -7.36 10.46
N ASP A 18 -11.89 -8.34 10.29
CA ASP A 18 -11.94 -9.55 11.12
C ASP A 18 -10.80 -10.53 10.75
N GLU A 19 -10.30 -10.48 9.52
CA GLU A 19 -9.16 -11.27 9.04
C GLU A 19 -7.81 -10.53 9.11
N SER A 20 -7.81 -9.29 9.60
CA SER A 20 -6.62 -8.44 9.67
C SER A 20 -5.96 -8.47 11.06
N GLU A 21 -4.64 -8.29 11.09
CA GLU A 21 -3.84 -8.26 12.31
C GLU A 21 -3.05 -6.95 12.42
N PHE A 22 -3.15 -6.27 13.57
CA PHE A 22 -2.48 -4.98 13.79
C PHE A 22 -1.59 -5.05 15.02
N GLU A 23 -0.27 -4.93 14.85
CA GLU A 23 0.66 -4.80 15.98
C GLU A 23 0.59 -3.42 16.61
N GLN A 24 0.21 -2.40 15.82
CA GLN A 24 0.10 -1.03 16.28
C GLN A 24 -1.22 -0.38 15.81
N GLY A 25 -1.91 0.23 16.77
CA GLY A 25 -3.19 0.89 16.57
C GLY A 25 -4.36 -0.05 16.77
N GLU A 26 -5.56 0.52 16.86
CA GLU A 26 -6.79 -0.26 16.83
C GLU A 26 -7.19 -0.53 15.38
N PRO A 27 -7.79 -1.70 15.08
CA PRO A 27 -8.37 -1.97 13.77
C PRO A 27 -9.35 -0.86 13.38
N PRO A 28 -9.30 -0.35 12.13
CA PRO A 28 -10.28 0.64 11.69
C PRO A 28 -11.66 0.00 11.55
N ARG A 29 -12.72 0.81 11.66
CA ARG A 29 -14.10 0.36 11.40
C ARG A 29 -14.29 -0.04 9.94
N SER A 30 -13.61 0.66 9.05
CA SER A 30 -13.58 0.35 7.63
C SER A 30 -12.37 0.99 6.97
N ALA A 31 -11.88 0.36 5.90
CA ALA A 31 -10.93 0.98 5.00
C ALA A 31 -11.17 0.52 3.56
N THR A 32 -10.79 1.37 2.62
CA THR A 32 -10.76 1.04 1.19
C THR A 32 -9.41 1.40 0.61
N LEU A 33 -8.90 0.54 -0.27
CA LEU A 33 -7.74 0.82 -1.10
C LEU A 33 -8.19 0.80 -2.56
N ARG A 34 -7.99 1.90 -3.29
CA ARG A 34 -8.21 1.96 -4.73
C ARG A 34 -6.88 2.05 -5.44
N ILE A 35 -6.65 1.17 -6.42
CA ILE A 35 -5.46 1.14 -7.27
C ILE A 35 -5.89 1.40 -8.71
N GLU A 36 -5.30 2.40 -9.35
CA GLU A 36 -5.66 2.85 -10.69
C GLU A 36 -4.41 3.05 -11.55
N ASP A 37 -4.53 2.76 -12.84
CA ASP A 37 -3.56 3.25 -13.83
C ASP A 37 -3.84 4.73 -14.11
N HIS A 38 -2.83 5.55 -13.92
CA HIS A 38 -2.81 6.97 -14.16
C HIS A 38 -1.69 7.30 -15.13
N PHE A 39 -1.93 7.06 -16.42
CA PHE A 39 -0.99 7.31 -17.52
C PHE A 39 0.35 6.56 -17.36
N GLY A 40 0.33 5.30 -16.92
CA GLY A 40 1.51 4.47 -16.68
C GLY A 40 2.09 4.59 -15.26
N MET A 41 1.49 5.40 -14.41
CA MET A 41 1.75 5.44 -12.97
C MET A 41 0.65 4.66 -12.24
N ALA A 42 1.00 3.89 -11.22
CA ALA A 42 0.00 3.34 -10.31
C ALA A 42 -0.36 4.40 -9.26
N ARG A 43 -1.63 4.78 -9.21
CA ARG A 43 -2.19 5.66 -8.18
C ARG A 43 -2.87 4.82 -7.11
N PHE A 44 -2.50 5.05 -5.87
CA PHE A 44 -3.09 4.44 -4.69
C PHE A 44 -3.90 5.50 -3.96
N THR A 45 -5.16 5.21 -3.66
CA THR A 45 -6.01 6.05 -2.80
C THR A 45 -6.52 5.20 -1.65
N MET A 46 -6.20 5.61 -0.42
CA MET A 46 -6.64 4.96 0.79
C MET A 46 -7.68 5.85 1.49
N ASN A 47 -8.80 5.26 1.87
CA ASN A 47 -9.75 5.88 2.79
C ASN A 47 -9.88 4.98 4.01
N GLN A 48 -9.88 5.57 5.20
CA GLN A 48 -10.06 4.84 6.44
C GLN A 48 -11.02 5.58 7.35
N VAL A 49 -11.85 4.83 8.06
CA VAL A 49 -12.61 5.29 9.22
C VAL A 49 -12.03 4.61 10.44
N SER A 50 -11.38 5.37 11.32
CA SER A 50 -10.77 4.85 12.55
C SER A 50 -11.80 4.23 13.51
N GLU A 51 -11.31 3.55 14.55
CA GLU A 51 -12.13 3.06 15.65
C GLU A 51 -12.99 4.19 16.29
N THR A 52 -12.44 5.41 16.37
CA THR A 52 -13.13 6.58 16.95
C THR A 52 -14.06 7.30 15.95
N GLY A 53 -14.08 6.87 14.68
CA GLY A 53 -14.88 7.47 13.61
C GLY A 53 -14.20 8.62 12.87
N GLU A 54 -12.92 8.88 13.13
CA GLU A 54 -12.13 9.85 12.36
C GLU A 54 -11.92 9.31 10.93
N VAL A 55 -12.10 10.19 9.94
CA VAL A 55 -11.92 9.84 8.53
C VAL A 55 -10.58 10.36 8.04
N THR A 56 -9.74 9.47 7.52
CA THR A 56 -8.50 9.83 6.84
C THR A 56 -8.56 9.45 5.37
N ASN A 57 -8.00 10.32 4.52
CA ASN A 57 -7.83 10.07 3.10
C ASN A 57 -6.38 10.38 2.73
N ASP A 58 -5.71 9.40 2.13
CA ASP A 58 -4.34 9.53 1.68
C ASP A 58 -4.22 9.01 0.24
N SER A 59 -3.26 9.55 -0.50
CA SER A 59 -2.94 9.04 -1.83
C SER A 59 -1.47 9.23 -2.18
N PHE A 60 -0.95 8.35 -3.01
CA PHE A 60 0.36 8.50 -3.63
C PHE A 60 0.38 7.88 -5.03
N GLU A 61 1.33 8.31 -5.83
CA GLU A 61 1.57 7.78 -7.17
C GLU A 61 3.02 7.32 -7.29
N ALA A 62 3.24 6.19 -7.97
CA ALA A 62 4.56 5.65 -8.24
C ALA A 62 4.58 4.92 -9.58
N ILE A 63 5.76 4.87 -10.21
CA ILE A 63 5.95 4.14 -11.48
C ILE A 63 6.31 2.69 -11.15
N PRO A 64 5.51 1.69 -11.54
CA PRO A 64 5.83 0.28 -11.30
C PRO A 64 7.11 -0.14 -12.05
N ASP A 65 8.05 -0.78 -11.35
CA ASP A 65 9.38 -1.14 -11.85
C ASP A 65 10.16 0.04 -12.46
N GLY A 66 9.77 1.26 -12.09
CA GLY A 66 10.33 2.50 -12.60
C GLY A 66 11.35 3.13 -11.65
N PRO A 67 11.89 4.31 -12.04
CA PRO A 67 12.68 5.12 -11.13
C PRO A 67 11.84 5.60 -9.94
N GLU A 68 12.53 5.92 -8.84
CA GLU A 68 11.88 6.49 -7.66
C GLU A 68 11.19 7.82 -8.00
N VAL A 69 9.97 7.99 -7.51
CA VAL A 69 9.21 9.24 -7.61
C VAL A 69 9.54 10.10 -6.41
N LYS A 70 10.17 11.26 -6.64
CA LYS A 70 10.52 12.20 -5.57
C LYS A 70 9.26 12.88 -5.04
N LEU A 71 9.09 12.85 -3.73
CA LEU A 71 8.03 13.57 -3.04
C LEU A 71 8.49 15.00 -2.71
N GLY A 72 7.53 15.94 -2.67
CA GLY A 72 7.81 17.33 -2.30
C GLY A 72 8.32 17.48 -0.85
N LYS A 73 8.70 18.70 -0.45
CA LYS A 73 9.36 19.03 0.84
C LYS A 73 8.50 18.84 2.12
N SER A 74 7.56 17.89 2.17
CA SER A 74 6.75 17.63 3.38
C SER A 74 7.54 16.93 4.50
N GLY A 75 8.75 16.46 4.24
CA GLY A 75 9.83 16.33 5.25
C GLY A 75 9.97 14.99 5.96
N LEU A 76 9.03 14.05 5.80
CA LEU A 76 9.14 12.72 6.39
C LEU A 76 9.77 11.70 5.43
N VAL A 77 9.41 11.74 4.15
CA VAL A 77 9.94 10.88 3.09
C VAL A 77 10.28 11.73 1.87
N ASP A 78 11.37 11.39 1.19
CA ASP A 78 11.89 12.12 0.02
C ASP A 78 11.49 11.44 -1.30
N ALA A 79 11.19 10.14 -1.28
CA ALA A 79 10.89 9.37 -2.47
C ALA A 79 10.00 8.15 -2.21
N MET A 80 9.25 7.77 -3.24
CA MET A 80 8.50 6.52 -3.32
C MET A 80 9.10 5.61 -4.38
N ARG A 81 9.20 4.33 -4.07
CA ARG A 81 9.54 3.26 -5.02
C ARG A 81 8.40 2.27 -5.11
N LEU A 82 8.17 1.72 -6.30
CA LEU A 82 7.19 0.66 -6.53
C LEU A 82 7.79 -0.41 -7.45
N VAL A 83 7.81 -1.66 -7.01
CA VAL A 83 8.42 -2.77 -7.75
C VAL A 83 7.55 -4.03 -7.67
N PHE A 84 7.63 -4.83 -8.71
CA PHE A 84 7.08 -6.18 -8.71
C PHE A 84 8.11 -7.19 -8.21
N GLU A 85 7.71 -8.05 -7.28
CA GLU A 85 8.48 -9.20 -6.81
C GLU A 85 7.82 -10.49 -7.30
N GLY A 86 7.92 -10.76 -8.60
CA GLY A 86 7.14 -11.80 -9.28
C GLY A 86 5.82 -11.24 -9.83
N ASP A 87 4.84 -12.11 -10.09
CA ASP A 87 3.60 -11.70 -10.79
C ASP A 87 2.46 -11.34 -9.85
N ARG A 88 2.54 -11.71 -8.57
CA ARG A 88 1.48 -11.53 -7.57
C ARG A 88 1.89 -10.68 -6.38
N LYS A 89 3.08 -10.09 -6.41
CA LYS A 89 3.57 -9.27 -5.30
C LYS A 89 4.00 -7.89 -5.77
N LEU A 90 3.37 -6.87 -5.20
CA LEU A 90 3.63 -5.46 -5.49
C LEU A 90 4.12 -4.74 -4.23
N VAL A 91 5.37 -4.28 -4.25
CA VAL A 91 6.06 -3.70 -3.11
C VAL A 91 6.25 -2.21 -3.31
N SER A 92 5.76 -1.41 -2.36
CA SER A 92 6.03 0.03 -2.30
C SER A 92 6.90 0.37 -1.09
N GLU A 93 7.90 1.23 -1.29
CA GLU A 93 8.77 1.73 -0.23
C GLU A 93 8.70 3.25 -0.17
N ALA A 94 8.47 3.80 1.02
CA ALA A 94 8.62 5.21 1.31
C ALA A 94 9.99 5.45 1.96
N ARG A 95 10.82 6.28 1.33
CA ARG A 95 12.26 6.37 1.63
C ARG A 95 12.70 7.78 2.00
N ARG A 96 13.73 7.87 2.84
CA ARG A 96 14.47 9.10 3.16
C ARG A 96 15.95 8.85 2.93
N GLY A 97 16.49 9.40 1.85
CA GLY A 97 17.80 9.00 1.34
C GLY A 97 17.91 7.47 1.18
N PRO A 98 18.93 6.80 1.75
CA PRO A 98 19.07 5.35 1.63
C PRO A 98 18.08 4.57 2.51
N LEU A 99 17.46 5.20 3.51
CA LEU A 99 16.64 4.53 4.52
C LEU A 99 15.21 4.30 4.03
N THR A 100 14.71 3.08 4.19
CA THR A 100 13.27 2.78 4.05
C THR A 100 12.60 3.05 5.38
N LEU A 101 11.64 3.98 5.40
CA LEU A 101 10.87 4.32 6.59
C LEU A 101 9.55 3.56 6.66
N MET A 102 9.01 3.19 5.50
CA MET A 102 7.83 2.35 5.41
C MET A 102 7.95 1.43 4.19
N LYS A 103 7.57 0.17 4.37
CA LYS A 103 7.42 -0.81 3.31
C LYS A 103 5.99 -1.33 3.33
N ALA A 104 5.34 -1.41 2.18
CA ALA A 104 4.05 -2.07 2.03
C ALA A 104 4.12 -3.12 0.92
N GLU A 105 3.90 -4.37 1.28
CA GLU A 105 3.94 -5.54 0.40
C GLU A 105 2.50 -5.98 0.16
N ARG A 106 2.07 -5.99 -1.11
CA ARG A 106 0.73 -6.39 -1.51
C ARG A 106 0.82 -7.71 -2.24
N GLU A 107 0.29 -8.77 -1.65
CA GLU A 107 0.24 -10.10 -2.24
C GLU A 107 -1.18 -10.43 -2.68
N LEU A 108 -1.32 -10.73 -3.98
CA LEU A 108 -2.57 -11.06 -4.61
C LEU A 108 -2.81 -12.57 -4.56
N SER A 109 -4.02 -12.98 -4.19
CA SER A 109 -4.44 -14.38 -4.31
C SER A 109 -4.42 -14.86 -5.76
N GLU A 110 -4.33 -16.18 -5.97
CA GLU A 110 -4.31 -16.75 -7.33
C GLU A 110 -5.58 -16.44 -8.13
N ASP A 111 -6.73 -16.33 -7.45
CA ASP A 111 -8.00 -15.97 -8.07
C ASP A 111 -8.22 -14.45 -8.22
N GLY A 112 -7.30 -13.62 -7.71
CA GLY A 112 -7.36 -12.17 -7.80
C GLY A 112 -8.45 -11.51 -6.96
N THR A 113 -9.06 -12.23 -6.02
CA THR A 113 -10.19 -11.75 -5.20
C THR A 113 -9.78 -11.23 -3.81
N GLU A 114 -8.59 -11.61 -3.35
CA GLU A 114 -8.02 -11.21 -2.06
C GLU A 114 -6.66 -10.53 -2.26
N LEU A 115 -6.43 -9.48 -1.48
CA LEU A 115 -5.17 -8.76 -1.44
C LEU A 115 -4.72 -8.63 0.01
N VAL A 116 -3.63 -9.31 0.35
CA VAL A 116 -2.99 -9.18 1.67
C VAL A 116 -1.96 -8.07 1.59
N VAL A 117 -2.08 -7.09 2.48
CA VAL A 117 -1.16 -5.96 2.58
C VAL A 117 -0.40 -6.04 3.89
N THR A 118 0.89 -6.37 3.82
CA THR A 118 1.80 -6.29 4.96
C THR A 118 2.49 -4.94 4.93
N GLN A 119 2.17 -4.08 5.89
CA GLN A 119 2.77 -2.76 6.05
C GLN A 119 3.71 -2.77 7.25
N THR A 120 5.00 -2.49 7.01
CA THR A 120 5.99 -2.31 8.07
C THR A 120 6.43 -0.86 8.12
N VAL A 121 6.34 -0.24 9.30
CA VAL A 121 6.85 1.10 9.59
C VAL A 121 8.12 0.99 10.44
N HIS A 122 9.18 1.66 10.02
CA HIS A 122 10.46 1.71 10.73
C HIS A 122 10.58 3.05 11.46
N LEU A 123 10.46 3.03 12.78
CA LEU A 123 10.77 4.20 13.62
C LEU A 123 12.26 4.16 13.98
N VAL A 124 13.03 5.10 13.42
CA VAL A 124 14.47 5.22 13.61
C VAL A 124 14.79 5.21 15.11
N ASP A 125 15.72 4.34 15.51
CA ASP A 125 16.21 4.14 16.88
C ASP A 125 15.20 3.59 17.90
N VAL A 126 14.00 3.16 17.49
CA VAL A 126 12.97 2.66 18.41
C VAL A 126 12.62 1.20 18.11
N ALA A 127 11.84 0.96 17.06
CA ALA A 127 11.32 -0.35 16.70
C ALA A 127 10.75 -0.34 15.29
N SER A 128 10.42 -1.53 14.78
CA SER A 128 9.58 -1.69 13.60
C SER A 128 8.25 -2.28 14.02
N TYR A 129 7.17 -1.84 13.38
CA TYR A 129 5.82 -2.32 13.62
C TYR A 129 5.23 -2.82 12.31
N THR A 130 4.52 -3.94 12.35
CA THR A 130 3.92 -4.56 11.18
C THR A 130 2.42 -4.70 11.37
N ASN A 131 1.66 -4.20 10.39
CA ASN A 131 0.23 -4.45 10.29
C ASN A 131 -0.02 -5.30 9.04
N VAL A 132 -0.89 -6.31 9.17
CA VAL A 132 -1.33 -7.18 8.08
C VAL A 132 -2.81 -6.91 7.86
N SER A 133 -3.13 -6.35 6.69
CA SER A 133 -4.50 -6.02 6.32
C SER A 133 -4.96 -6.93 5.18
N VAL A 134 -6.06 -7.62 5.37
CA VAL A 134 -6.69 -8.42 4.32
C VAL A 134 -7.76 -7.60 3.64
N TYR A 135 -7.72 -7.52 2.31
CA TYR A 135 -8.74 -6.82 1.53
C TYR A 135 -9.43 -7.77 0.55
N ARG A 136 -10.73 -7.55 0.37
CA ARG A 136 -11.57 -8.21 -0.63
C ARG A 136 -11.84 -7.28 -1.80
N ARG A 137 -11.79 -7.80 -3.03
CA ARG A 137 -12.14 -7.03 -4.21
C ARG A 137 -13.60 -6.60 -4.15
N SER A 138 -13.88 -5.33 -4.38
CA SER A 138 -15.24 -4.85 -4.64
C SER A 138 -15.66 -5.32 -6.02
N ASN A 139 -16.78 -6.04 -6.09
CA ASN A 139 -17.48 -6.34 -7.34
C ASN A 139 -17.99 -5.07 -8.03
#